data_AF-A0A1Q9EWW6-F1
#
_entry.id   AF-A0A1Q9EWW6-F1
#
_cell.length_a   1.000
_cell.length_b   1.000
_cell.length_c   1.000
_cell.angle_alpha   90.00
_cell.angle_beta   90.00
_cell.angle_gamma   90.00
#
_symmetry.space_group_name_H-M   'P 1'
#
loop_
_entity.id
_entity.type
_entity.pdbx_description
1 polymer ?
#
loop_
_entity_poly.entity_id
_entity_poly.type
_entity_poly.pdbx_seq_one_letter_code
_entity_poly.pdbx_strand_id
1 'polypeptide(L)'
;MALSNESESVLRVYGISGEIVASLDAEERAAMSTEFGNSVGALKELLQLRLGTPRFRIRLLCRGCLLENDESIFAWDFPKDVQVVLVPVRAATEEERGQMFHAIRTSSSNQVEALLHAPLDPDSVCNQLGQTALIHAAPVSSAACVRSLLEARAGLDKTDRQRAVVLEYLY
;
A
#
# COMPACT_ATOMS: atom_id res chain seq x y z
N MET A 1 -31.53 12.09 28.98
CA MET A 1 -30.16 11.54 29.02
C MET A 1 -29.64 11.65 27.60
N ALA A 2 -28.88 12.73 27.35
CA ALA A 2 -28.40 13.10 26.02
C ALA A 2 -27.31 12.11 25.60
N LEU A 3 -27.57 11.34 24.56
CA LEU A 3 -26.50 10.74 23.77
C LEU A 3 -26.33 11.65 22.55
N SER A 4 -25.22 12.37 22.63
CA SER A 4 -24.77 13.45 21.78
C SER A 4 -24.89 13.15 20.29
N ASN A 5 -25.31 14.20 19.58
CA ASN A 5 -25.54 14.28 18.15
C ASN A 5 -24.22 14.30 17.34
N GLU A 6 -23.19 13.57 17.76
CA GLU A 6 -21.84 13.56 17.13
C GLU A 6 -21.70 12.51 16.03
N SER A 7 -22.76 11.76 15.72
CA SER A 7 -22.73 10.63 14.78
C SER A 7 -23.03 10.98 13.31
N GLU A 8 -23.32 12.24 12.98
CA GLU A 8 -23.86 12.62 11.66
C GLU A 8 -22.81 12.99 10.61
N SER A 9 -21.50 12.98 10.91
CA SER A 9 -20.47 13.37 9.92
C SER A 9 -19.19 12.54 9.96
N VAL A 10 -19.28 11.30 10.42
CA VAL A 10 -18.13 10.41 10.58
C VAL A 10 -17.96 9.49 9.36
N LEU A 11 -16.72 9.21 8.99
CA LEU A 11 -16.34 8.21 8.00
C LEU A 11 -16.06 6.90 8.74
N ARG A 12 -16.84 5.85 8.47
CA ARG A 12 -16.59 4.54 9.06
C ARG A 12 -16.00 3.60 8.02
N VAL A 13 -14.85 3.02 8.34
CA VAL A 13 -14.19 2.01 7.53
C VAL A 13 -14.44 0.65 8.17
N TYR A 14 -15.22 -0.18 7.49
CA TYR A 14 -15.57 -1.53 7.91
C TYR A 14 -14.68 -2.56 7.26
N GLY A 15 -14.26 -3.58 8.00
CA GLY A 15 -13.64 -4.76 7.44
C GLY A 15 -14.65 -5.66 6.72
N ILE A 16 -14.15 -6.66 6.00
CA ILE A 16 -14.97 -7.67 5.32
C ILE A 16 -15.81 -8.52 6.28
N SER A 17 -15.44 -8.58 7.56
CA SER A 17 -16.20 -9.24 8.63
C SER A 17 -17.23 -8.32 9.30
N GLY A 18 -17.32 -7.04 8.90
CA GLY A 18 -18.29 -6.08 9.43
C GLY A 18 -17.83 -5.33 10.69
N GLU A 19 -16.59 -5.52 11.13
CA GLU A 19 -15.96 -4.77 12.21
C GLU A 19 -15.53 -3.37 11.76
N ILE A 20 -15.58 -2.38 12.66
CA ILE A 20 -15.08 -1.04 12.38
C ILE A 20 -13.56 -1.05 12.57
N VAL A 21 -12.83 -0.94 11.46
CA VAL A 21 -11.36 -0.93 11.41
C VAL A 21 -10.81 0.46 11.68
N ALA A 22 -11.50 1.49 11.17
CA ALA A 22 -11.19 2.88 11.45
C ALA A 22 -12.48 3.71 11.44
N SER A 23 -12.58 4.65 12.36
CA SER A 23 -13.50 5.78 12.27
C SER A 23 -12.67 7.03 12.05
N LEU A 24 -13.12 7.93 11.19
CA LEU A 24 -12.55 9.26 11.08
C LEU A 24 -13.65 10.28 11.34
N ASP A 25 -13.50 11.01 12.44
CA ASP A 25 -14.37 12.12 12.79
C ASP A 25 -13.95 13.40 12.06
N ALA A 26 -14.71 14.49 12.21
CA ALA A 26 -14.40 15.76 11.54
C ALA A 26 -12.98 16.29 11.87
N GLU A 27 -12.56 16.13 13.13
CA GLU A 27 -11.20 16.50 13.58
C GLU A 27 -10.13 15.59 12.99
N GLU A 28 -10.31 14.27 13.02
CA GLU A 28 -9.35 13.31 12.46
C GLU A 28 -9.22 13.47 10.95
N ARG A 29 -10.31 13.84 10.25
CA ARG A 29 -10.25 14.18 8.82
C ARG A 29 -9.45 15.45 8.57
N ALA A 30 -9.56 16.47 9.42
CA ALA A 30 -8.75 17.67 9.31
C ALA A 30 -7.26 17.38 9.60
N ALA A 31 -6.97 16.53 10.59
CA ALA A 31 -5.63 16.04 10.88
C ALA A 31 -5.05 15.20 9.72
N MET A 32 -5.80 14.23 9.20
CA MET A 32 -5.40 13.45 8.02
C MET A 32 -5.18 14.35 6.80
N SER A 33 -6.06 15.34 6.58
CA SER A 33 -5.92 16.28 5.47
C SER A 33 -4.67 17.15 5.55
N THR A 34 -4.17 17.41 6.76
CA THR A 34 -2.94 18.19 6.95
C THR A 34 -1.69 17.31 6.85
N GLU A 35 -1.79 16.02 7.21
CA GLU A 35 -0.65 15.09 7.24
C GLU A 35 -0.45 14.32 5.92
N PHE A 36 -1.53 13.74 5.36
CA PHE A 36 -1.51 12.87 4.18
C PHE A 36 -2.29 13.46 2.98
N GLY A 37 -3.20 14.39 3.24
CA GLY A 37 -4.07 15.00 2.23
C GLY A 37 -5.51 14.47 2.26
N ASN A 38 -6.31 14.88 1.28
CA ASN A 38 -7.76 14.66 1.23
C ASN A 38 -8.20 13.64 0.19
N SER A 39 -7.30 12.75 -0.25
CA SER A 39 -7.55 11.74 -1.27
C SER A 39 -7.76 10.34 -0.67
N VAL A 40 -8.39 9.44 -1.41
CA VAL A 40 -8.49 8.02 -1.05
C VAL A 40 -7.10 7.39 -0.88
N GLY A 41 -6.09 7.87 -1.61
CA GLY A 41 -4.69 7.52 -1.37
C GLY A 41 -4.24 7.82 0.06
N ALA A 42 -4.53 9.02 0.57
CA ALA A 42 -4.24 9.41 1.95
C ALA A 42 -4.93 8.50 2.98
N LEU A 43 -6.18 8.11 2.73
CA LEU A 43 -6.89 7.15 3.59
C LEU A 43 -6.27 5.75 3.54
N LYS A 44 -5.79 5.30 2.37
CA LYS A 44 -5.04 4.03 2.25
C LYS A 44 -3.72 4.09 3.01
N GLU A 45 -3.04 5.24 3.02
CA GLU A 45 -1.80 5.45 3.78
C GLU A 45 -2.05 5.45 5.30
N LEU A 46 -3.10 6.12 5.76
CA LEU A 46 -3.52 6.08 7.16
C LEU A 46 -3.90 4.65 7.58
N LEU A 47 -4.66 3.93 6.75
CA LEU A 47 -5.00 2.54 7.00
C LEU A 47 -3.78 1.62 6.95
N GLN A 48 -2.80 1.91 6.08
CA GLN A 48 -1.52 1.18 6.06
C GLN A 48 -0.79 1.32 7.39
N LEU A 49 -0.78 2.52 7.98
CA LEU A 49 -0.15 2.76 9.27
C LEU A 49 -0.90 2.04 10.40
N ARG A 50 -2.24 2.06 10.37
CA ARG A 50 -3.11 1.46 11.40
C ARG A 50 -3.15 -0.07 11.35
N LEU A 51 -3.28 -0.64 10.15
CA LEU A 51 -3.36 -2.09 9.93
C LEU A 51 -1.98 -2.74 9.81
N GLY A 52 -0.93 -1.95 9.60
CA GLY A 52 0.41 -2.46 9.31
C GLY A 52 0.46 -3.24 7.98
N THR A 53 -0.46 -3.00 7.05
CA THR A 53 -0.49 -3.65 5.74
C THR A 53 -0.09 -2.67 4.66
N PRO A 54 0.74 -3.06 3.67
CA PRO A 54 1.15 -2.15 2.60
C PRO A 54 -0.06 -1.63 1.82
N ARG A 55 -0.05 -0.34 1.41
CA ARG A 55 -1.18 0.31 0.69
C ARG A 55 -1.63 -0.45 -0.55
N PHE A 56 -0.74 -1.17 -1.21
CA PHE A 56 -1.05 -1.99 -2.38
C PHE A 56 -2.03 -3.14 -2.08
N ARG A 57 -2.12 -3.57 -0.83
CA ARG A 57 -3.07 -4.60 -0.38
C ARG A 57 -4.40 -4.02 0.07
N ILE A 58 -4.49 -2.71 0.26
CA ILE A 58 -5.67 -2.04 0.81
C ILE A 58 -6.54 -1.58 -0.36
N ARG A 59 -7.65 -2.29 -0.60
CA ARG A 59 -8.71 -1.81 -1.49
C ARG A 59 -9.82 -1.20 -0.66
N LEU A 60 -10.26 -0.03 -1.04
CA LEU A 60 -11.39 0.65 -0.43
C LEU A 60 -12.57 0.57 -1.38
N LEU A 61 -13.71 0.14 -0.86
CA LEU A 61 -14.95 0.04 -1.60
C LEU A 61 -16.02 0.86 -0.91
N CYS A 62 -16.73 1.69 -1.65
CA CYS A 62 -17.92 2.38 -1.17
C CYS A 62 -19.13 1.79 -1.87
N ARG A 63 -20.06 1.17 -1.11
CA ARG A 63 -21.29 0.54 -1.66
C ARG A 63 -21.01 -0.43 -2.82
N GLY A 64 -19.89 -1.15 -2.76
CA GLY A 64 -19.45 -2.09 -3.80
C GLY A 64 -18.66 -1.47 -4.97
N CYS A 65 -18.52 -0.13 -5.01
CA CYS A 65 -17.68 0.55 -6.00
C CYS A 65 -16.25 0.69 -5.48
N LEU A 66 -15.25 0.28 -6.28
CA LEU A 66 -13.83 0.46 -5.95
C LEU A 66 -13.48 1.96 -6.00
N LEU A 67 -12.87 2.45 -4.93
CA LEU A 67 -12.38 3.82 -4.83
C LEU A 67 -10.93 3.91 -5.33
N GLU A 68 -10.72 4.75 -6.34
CA GLU A 68 -9.40 5.04 -6.89
C GLU A 68 -8.64 6.02 -6.00
N ASN A 69 -7.30 6.00 -6.06
CA ASN A 69 -6.47 6.82 -5.16
C ASN A 69 -6.70 8.33 -5.33
N ASP A 70 -7.01 8.77 -6.55
CA ASP A 70 -7.23 10.17 -6.90
C ASP A 70 -8.59 10.72 -6.45
N GLU A 71 -9.49 9.86 -5.97
CA GLU A 71 -10.82 10.30 -5.55
C GLU A 71 -10.74 11.11 -4.25
N SER A 72 -11.38 12.28 -4.22
CA SER A 72 -11.36 13.16 -3.05
C SER A 72 -12.41 12.73 -2.02
N ILE A 73 -11.96 12.50 -0.78
CA ILE A 73 -12.82 12.09 0.34
C ILE A 73 -13.73 13.25 0.78
N PHE A 74 -13.34 14.51 0.52
CA PHE A 74 -14.18 15.67 0.85
C PHE A 74 -15.39 15.85 -0.06
N ALA A 75 -15.38 15.26 -1.25
CA ALA A 75 -16.52 15.29 -2.17
C ALA A 75 -17.63 14.30 -1.76
N TRP A 76 -17.43 13.56 -0.68
CA TRP A 76 -18.39 12.58 -0.21
C TRP A 76 -19.46 13.19 0.70
N ASP A 77 -20.70 12.73 0.53
CA ASP A 77 -21.78 13.01 1.49
C ASP A 77 -21.58 12.16 2.75
N PHE A 78 -21.50 12.82 3.91
CA PHE A 78 -21.35 12.17 5.22
C PHE A 78 -22.68 12.06 5.96
N PRO A 79 -22.88 11.03 6.80
CA PRO A 79 -21.95 9.95 7.13
C PRO A 79 -21.80 8.95 5.97
N LYS A 80 -20.59 8.43 5.79
CA LYS A 80 -20.29 7.48 4.72
C LYS A 80 -19.60 6.25 5.28
N ASP A 81 -20.05 5.10 4.80
CA ASP A 81 -19.50 3.80 5.17
C ASP A 81 -18.67 3.27 4.00
N VAL A 82 -17.41 2.96 4.29
CA VAL A 82 -16.45 2.40 3.33
C VAL A 82 -16.04 1.03 3.82
N GLN A 83 -15.92 0.06 2.91
CA GLN A 83 -15.39 -1.25 3.20
C GLN A 83 -13.93 -1.31 2.82
N VAL A 84 -13.09 -1.76 3.74
CA VAL A 84 -11.70 -2.11 3.46
C VAL A 84 -11.60 -3.60 3.16
N VAL A 85 -11.06 -3.91 1.99
CA VAL A 85 -10.74 -5.26 1.56
C VAL A 85 -9.23 -5.39 1.50
N LEU A 86 -8.69 -6.23 2.38
CA LEU A 86 -7.31 -6.64 2.34
C LEU A 86 -7.16 -7.73 1.29
N VAL A 87 -6.48 -7.39 0.20
CA VAL A 87 -6.17 -8.37 -0.85
C VAL A 87 -5.02 -9.26 -0.38
N PRO A 88 -5.18 -10.59 -0.39
CA PRO A 88 -4.09 -11.50 -0.12
C PRO A 88 -3.04 -11.39 -1.23
N VAL A 89 -1.77 -11.45 -0.85
CA VAL A 89 -0.67 -11.47 -1.81
C VAL A 89 -0.62 -12.83 -2.51
N ARG A 90 -0.28 -12.82 -3.80
CA ARG A 90 -0.06 -14.01 -4.63
C ARG A 90 1.40 -14.14 -5.00
N ALA A 91 1.86 -15.37 -5.17
CA ALA A 91 3.16 -15.62 -5.77
C ALA A 91 3.18 -15.11 -7.23
N ALA A 92 4.27 -14.45 -7.61
CA ALA A 92 4.50 -13.96 -8.95
C ALA A 92 4.71 -15.11 -9.93
N THR A 93 4.10 -15.02 -11.10
CA THR A 93 4.37 -15.95 -12.21
C THR A 93 5.79 -15.75 -12.74
N GLU A 94 6.31 -16.70 -13.53
CA GLU A 94 7.63 -16.51 -14.18
C GLU A 94 7.66 -15.28 -15.09
N GLU A 95 6.55 -14.98 -15.77
CA GLU A 95 6.40 -13.79 -16.62
C GLU A 95 6.45 -12.50 -15.79
N GLU A 96 5.69 -12.41 -14.69
CA GLU A 96 5.69 -11.24 -13.80
C GLU A 96 7.04 -11.03 -13.13
N ARG A 97 7.74 -12.12 -12.77
CA ARG A 97 9.12 -12.05 -12.27
C ARG A 97 10.04 -11.45 -13.32
N GLY A 98 9.97 -11.94 -14.55
CA GLY A 98 10.73 -11.40 -15.68
C GLY A 98 10.45 -9.92 -15.92
N GLN A 99 9.18 -9.51 -15.88
CA GLN A 99 8.75 -8.12 -16.02
C GLN A 99 9.27 -7.25 -14.88
N MET A 100 9.22 -7.70 -13.63
CA MET A 100 9.75 -6.97 -12.48
C MET A 100 11.26 -6.75 -12.60
N PHE A 101 12.02 -7.78 -12.95
CA PHE A 101 13.46 -7.65 -13.16
C PHE A 101 13.81 -6.80 -14.38
N HIS A 102 12.98 -6.81 -15.43
CA HIS A 102 13.13 -5.91 -16.55
C HIS A 102 12.88 -4.46 -16.14
N ALA A 103 11.78 -4.19 -15.45
CA ALA A 103 11.42 -2.86 -14.93
C ALA A 103 12.50 -2.29 -14.00
N ILE A 104 13.07 -3.12 -13.13
CA ILE A 104 14.18 -2.73 -12.26
C ILE A 104 15.42 -2.36 -13.09
N ARG A 105 15.80 -3.18 -14.07
CA ARG A 105 16.95 -2.90 -14.97
C ARG A 105 16.76 -1.63 -15.78
N THR A 106 15.53 -1.32 -16.19
CA THR A 106 15.18 -0.09 -16.90
C THR A 106 14.87 1.08 -15.97
N SER A 107 15.01 0.92 -14.64
CA SER A 107 14.66 1.91 -13.62
C SER A 107 13.24 2.50 -13.77
N SER A 108 12.30 1.67 -14.22
CA SER A 108 10.92 2.08 -14.51
C SER A 108 10.03 1.88 -13.28
N SER A 109 10.00 2.87 -12.38
CA SER A 109 9.19 2.85 -11.15
C SER A 109 7.70 2.60 -11.43
N ASN A 110 7.16 3.19 -12.50
CA ASN A 110 5.74 3.02 -12.86
C ASN A 110 5.38 1.56 -13.15
N GLN A 111 6.29 0.78 -13.77
CA GLN A 111 6.04 -0.64 -14.02
C GLN A 111 6.15 -1.46 -12.74
N VAL A 112 7.11 -1.13 -11.87
CA VAL A 112 7.23 -1.75 -10.54
C VAL A 112 5.98 -1.50 -9.71
N GLU A 113 5.49 -0.26 -9.68
CA GLU A 113 4.25 0.09 -8.97
C GLU A 113 3.03 -0.60 -9.58
N ALA A 114 2.91 -0.67 -10.90
CA ALA A 114 1.82 -1.41 -11.56
C ALA A 114 1.83 -2.90 -11.17
N LEU A 115 3.02 -3.52 -11.12
CA LEU A 115 3.18 -4.91 -10.71
C LEU A 115 2.91 -5.12 -9.21
N LEU A 116 3.22 -4.14 -8.36
CA LEU A 116 2.90 -4.18 -6.93
C LEU A 116 1.42 -3.88 -6.65
N HIS A 117 0.76 -3.13 -7.54
CA HIS A 117 -0.69 -2.90 -7.52
C HIS A 117 -1.49 -4.14 -7.89
N ALA A 118 -0.99 -4.98 -8.80
CA ALA A 118 -1.40 -6.37 -8.84
C ALA A 118 -0.95 -7.00 -7.52
N PRO A 119 -1.79 -7.70 -6.75
CA PRO A 119 -1.52 -8.14 -5.37
C PRO A 119 -0.39 -9.18 -5.30
N LEU A 120 0.82 -8.79 -5.69
CA LEU A 120 1.98 -9.60 -5.94
C LEU A 120 2.80 -9.60 -4.66
N ASP A 121 3.25 -10.78 -4.25
CA ASP A 121 4.21 -10.89 -3.17
C ASP A 121 5.60 -10.49 -3.69
N PRO A 122 6.15 -9.33 -3.30
CA PRO A 122 7.48 -8.93 -3.73
C PRO A 122 8.56 -9.94 -3.31
N ASP A 123 8.33 -10.72 -2.24
CA ASP A 123 9.26 -11.75 -1.77
C ASP A 123 9.23 -13.03 -2.61
N SER A 124 8.17 -13.24 -3.38
CA SER A 124 8.08 -14.33 -4.36
C SER A 124 8.84 -14.02 -5.65
N VAL A 125 9.19 -12.76 -5.87
CA VAL A 125 9.95 -12.32 -7.03
C VAL A 125 11.44 -12.56 -6.79
N CYS A 126 11.89 -13.79 -7.05
CA CYS A 126 13.30 -14.14 -7.04
C CYS A 126 13.79 -14.58 -8.42
N ASN A 127 15.07 -14.32 -8.71
CA ASN A 127 15.72 -14.83 -9.91
C ASN A 127 16.21 -16.28 -9.71
N GLN A 128 16.81 -16.87 -10.75
CA GLN A 128 17.36 -18.23 -10.69
C GLN A 128 18.47 -18.42 -9.63
N LEU A 129 19.05 -17.33 -9.13
CA LEU A 129 20.05 -17.31 -8.05
C LEU A 129 19.40 -17.12 -6.66
N GLY A 130 18.07 -17.07 -6.58
CA GLY A 130 17.33 -16.83 -5.34
C GLY A 130 17.39 -15.38 -4.84
N GLN A 131 17.88 -14.43 -5.64
CA GLN A 131 17.93 -13.01 -5.28
C GLN A 131 16.56 -12.38 -5.50
N THR A 132 16.03 -11.68 -4.49
CA THR A 132 14.76 -10.95 -4.58
C THR A 132 14.87 -9.72 -5.47
N ALA A 133 13.73 -9.21 -5.92
CA ALA A 133 13.61 -7.96 -6.66
C ALA A 133 14.37 -6.79 -5.98
N LEU A 134 14.27 -6.67 -4.65
CA LEU A 134 14.93 -5.62 -3.87
C LEU A 134 16.46 -5.67 -3.99
N ILE A 135 17.04 -6.87 -3.91
CA ILE A 135 18.50 -7.08 -4.03
C ILE A 135 18.97 -6.71 -5.43
N HIS A 136 18.17 -7.02 -6.44
CA HIS A 136 18.52 -6.69 -7.81
C HIS A 136 18.39 -5.19 -8.10
N ALA A 137 17.50 -4.48 -7.39
CA ALA A 137 17.30 -3.03 -7.55
C ALA A 137 18.40 -2.18 -6.90
N ALA A 138 19.04 -2.67 -5.82
CA ALA A 138 20.11 -1.97 -5.12
C ALA A 138 21.30 -1.54 -6.02
N PRO A 139 21.95 -2.45 -6.79
CA PRO A 139 23.08 -2.09 -7.64
C PRO A 139 22.69 -1.26 -8.86
N VAL A 140 21.41 -1.21 -9.23
CA VAL A 140 20.92 -0.48 -10.42
C VAL A 140 20.70 1.01 -10.11
N SER A 141 20.99 1.49 -8.89
CA SER A 141 20.76 2.88 -8.43
C SER A 141 19.31 3.36 -8.58
N SER A 142 18.36 2.41 -8.64
CA SER A 142 16.96 2.71 -8.88
C SER A 142 16.24 3.05 -7.56
N ALA A 143 16.57 4.21 -7.00
CA ALA A 143 16.03 4.65 -5.70
C ALA A 143 14.49 4.64 -5.66
N ALA A 144 13.84 4.96 -6.78
CA ALA A 144 12.38 4.90 -6.88
C ALA A 144 11.85 3.45 -6.81
N CYS A 145 12.43 2.51 -7.55
CA CYS A 145 12.03 1.10 -7.49
C CYS A 145 12.28 0.49 -6.10
N VAL A 146 13.41 0.83 -5.47
CA VAL A 146 13.73 0.41 -4.10
C VAL A 146 12.69 0.95 -3.11
N ARG A 147 12.28 2.21 -3.25
CA ARG A 147 11.22 2.81 -2.41
C ARG A 147 9.88 2.08 -2.58
N SER A 148 9.41 1.87 -3.81
CA SER A 148 8.14 1.16 -4.06
C SER A 148 8.17 -0.28 -3.51
N LEU A 149 9.31 -0.98 -3.65
CA LEU A 149 9.51 -2.32 -3.09
C LEU A 149 9.51 -2.34 -1.55
N LEU A 150 10.16 -1.36 -0.92
CA LEU A 150 10.15 -1.21 0.54
C LEU A 150 8.75 -0.87 1.07
N GLU A 151 8.00 -0.01 0.36
CA GLU A 151 6.60 0.29 0.68
C GLU A 151 5.71 -0.95 0.59
N ALA A 152 5.99 -1.86 -0.34
CA ALA A 152 5.32 -3.15 -0.45
C ALA A 152 5.72 -4.15 0.65
N ARG A 153 6.57 -3.74 1.60
CA ARG A 153 7.17 -4.59 2.64
C ARG A 153 7.90 -5.81 2.06
N ALA A 154 8.59 -5.63 0.93
CA ALA A 154 9.54 -6.64 0.45
C ALA A 154 10.52 -6.97 1.58
N GLY A 155 10.56 -8.23 2.00
CA GLY A 155 11.37 -8.72 3.09
C GLY A 155 12.85 -8.53 2.79
N LEU A 156 13.49 -7.69 3.60
CA LEU A 156 14.96 -7.62 3.69
C LEU A 156 15.57 -8.91 4.27
N ASP A 157 14.75 -9.82 4.81
CA ASP A 157 15.16 -10.79 5.82
C ASP A 157 15.54 -12.18 5.30
N LYS A 158 15.63 -12.39 3.98
CA LYS A 158 15.90 -13.74 3.45
C LYS A 158 17.36 -14.18 3.57
N THR A 159 18.32 -13.30 3.86
CA THR A 159 19.65 -13.68 4.41
C THR A 159 20.42 -12.48 4.95
N ASP A 160 21.15 -12.65 6.06
CA ASP A 160 22.05 -11.65 6.66
C ASP A 160 23.06 -11.05 5.64
N ARG A 161 23.55 -11.88 4.70
CA ARG A 161 24.42 -11.45 3.60
C ARG A 161 23.75 -10.49 2.61
N GLN A 162 22.44 -10.57 2.45
CA GLN A 162 21.67 -9.74 1.52
C GLN A 162 21.29 -8.39 2.14
N ARG A 163 21.06 -8.35 3.47
CA ARG A 163 20.90 -7.10 4.25
C ARG A 163 22.12 -6.19 4.17
N ALA A 164 23.32 -6.77 4.28
CA ALA A 164 24.56 -6.02 4.21
C ALA A 164 24.71 -5.28 2.86
N VAL A 165 24.36 -5.93 1.76
CA VAL A 165 24.43 -5.33 0.41
C VAL A 165 23.46 -4.15 0.29
N VAL A 166 22.21 -4.27 0.75
CA VAL A 166 21.25 -3.16 0.65
C VAL A 166 21.67 -1.95 1.52
N LEU A 167 22.27 -2.19 2.68
CA LEU A 167 22.72 -1.12 3.59
C LEU A 167 24.01 -0.42 3.10
N GLU A 168 24.90 -1.13 2.40
CA GLU A 168 26.13 -0.57 1.84
C GLU A 168 25.85 0.43 0.69
N TYR A 169 24.78 0.21 -0.09
CA TYR A 169 24.39 1.09 -1.19
C TYR A 169 23.38 2.19 -0.79
N LEU A 170 22.98 2.26 0.49
CA LEU A 170 22.12 3.31 1.05
C LEU A 170 22.91 4.43 1.76
N TYR A 171 24.25 4.38 1.73
CA TYR A 171 25.19 5.39 2.21
C TYR A 171 25.96 6.03 1.04
#